data_AF-A0A7T5RZ52-F1
#
_entry.id   AF-A0A7T5RZ52-F1
#
_cell.length_a   1.000
_cell.length_b   1.000
_cell.length_c   1.000
_cell.angle_alpha   90.00
_cell.angle_beta   90.00
_cell.angle_gamma   90.00
#
_symmetry.space_group_name_H-M   'P 1'
#
loop_
_entity.id
_entity.type
_entity.pdbx_description
1 polymer ?
#
loop_
_entity_poly.entity_id
_entity_poly.type
_entity_poly.pdbx_seq_one_letter_code
_entity_poly.pdbx_strand_id
1 'polypeptide(L)'
;MRKIAIIVGSKSDLSQCHGGLEFLKEHQNSHPGEIEVVGIYVRSQHRNTLETQELLRELANMEVDVAIIGAGWANHLTGCCDAFLRYTLKNDHLVVIGVAFEDKENERHNQAAYLSITEVPGTQVIFEDDDFPNVGPLGFSRACVFAVDEELPEIKLPAPRPTMDLALEEALEISQN
;
A
#
# COMPACT_ATOMS: atom_id res chain seq x y z
N MET A 1 -21.43 -1.23 -3.40
CA MET A 1 -20.54 -0.29 -4.08
C MET A 1 -19.23 -0.27 -3.33
N ARG A 2 -18.14 -0.73 -3.96
CA ARG A 2 -16.81 -0.79 -3.37
C ARG A 2 -16.05 0.51 -3.65
N LYS A 3 -15.56 1.17 -2.61
CA LYS A 3 -14.79 2.41 -2.68
C LYS A 3 -13.31 2.09 -2.80
N ILE A 4 -12.69 2.60 -3.86
CA ILE A 4 -11.29 2.35 -4.23
C ILE A 4 -10.53 3.67 -4.18
N ALA A 5 -9.46 3.72 -3.39
CA ALA A 5 -8.49 4.80 -3.41
C ALA A 5 -7.19 4.34 -4.10
N ILE A 6 -6.49 5.26 -4.77
CA ILE A 6 -5.19 4.96 -5.38
C ILE A 6 -4.17 5.96 -4.86
N ILE A 7 -3.05 5.48 -4.32
CA ILE A 7 -1.97 6.31 -3.81
C ILE A 7 -0.66 5.94 -4.51
N VAL A 8 -0.03 6.90 -5.17
CA VAL A 8 1.27 6.70 -5.84
C VAL A 8 2.34 7.64 -5.31
N GLY A 9 3.57 7.14 -5.19
CA GLY A 9 4.70 7.87 -4.62
C GLY A 9 5.12 9.12 -5.41
N SER A 10 4.91 9.13 -6.72
CA SER A 10 5.32 10.21 -7.61
C SER A 10 4.47 10.32 -8.87
N LYS A 11 4.57 11.47 -9.55
CA LYS A 11 3.90 11.67 -10.84
C LYS A 11 4.46 10.77 -11.95
N SER A 12 5.76 10.44 -11.89
CA SER A 12 6.40 9.55 -12.88
C SER A 12 5.84 8.13 -12.84
N ASP A 13 5.40 7.68 -11.67
CA ASP A 13 4.80 6.35 -11.47
C ASP A 13 3.45 6.19 -12.20
N LEU A 14 2.74 7.29 -12.45
CA LEU A 14 1.44 7.26 -13.15
C LEU A 14 1.52 6.66 -14.55
N SER A 15 2.69 6.74 -15.20
CA SER A 15 2.90 6.11 -16.51
C SER A 15 2.74 4.58 -16.46
N GLN A 16 3.07 3.97 -15.32
CA GLN A 16 2.89 2.53 -15.09
C GLN A 16 1.45 2.19 -14.70
N CYS A 17 0.67 3.18 -14.26
CA CYS A 17 -0.71 2.96 -13.81
C CYS A 17 -1.73 2.92 -14.96
N HIS A 18 -1.33 3.32 -16.17
CA HIS A 18 -2.25 3.63 -17.26
C HIS A 18 -3.27 2.50 -17.55
N GLY A 19 -2.81 1.27 -17.74
CA GLY A 19 -3.70 0.14 -18.06
C GLY A 19 -4.70 -0.17 -16.97
N GLY A 20 -4.28 -0.17 -15.69
CA GLY A 20 -5.19 -0.37 -14.56
C GLY A 20 -6.20 0.78 -14.39
N LEU A 21 -5.79 2.02 -14.65
CA LEU A 21 -6.69 3.17 -14.62
C LEU A 21 -7.73 3.12 -15.74
N GLU A 22 -7.35 2.68 -16.94
CA GLU A 22 -8.31 2.45 -18.03
C GLU A 22 -9.30 1.36 -17.66
N PHE A 23 -8.83 0.24 -17.12
CA PHE A 23 -9.68 -0.84 -16.62
C PHE A 23 -10.71 -0.34 -15.59
N LEU A 24 -10.27 0.39 -14.56
CA LEU A 24 -11.19 0.92 -13.53
C LEU A 24 -12.22 1.87 -14.12
N LYS A 25 -11.81 2.73 -15.06
CA LYS A 25 -12.71 3.66 -15.74
C LYS A 25 -13.75 2.92 -16.58
N GLU A 26 -13.33 1.91 -17.34
CA GLU A 26 -14.22 1.06 -18.13
C GLU A 26 -15.20 0.31 -17.24
N HIS A 27 -14.71 -0.33 -16.17
CA HIS A 27 -15.56 -1.05 -15.21
C HIS A 27 -16.61 -0.15 -14.59
N GLN A 28 -16.22 1.04 -14.11
CA GLN A 28 -17.15 1.99 -13.50
C GLN A 28 -18.23 2.47 -14.50
N ASN A 29 -17.90 2.58 -15.79
CA ASN A 29 -18.87 2.96 -16.84
C ASN A 29 -19.81 1.81 -17.22
N SER A 30 -19.28 0.60 -17.31
CA SER A 30 -20.04 -0.59 -17.70
C SER A 30 -20.91 -1.16 -16.59
N HIS A 31 -20.50 -0.96 -15.33
CA HIS A 31 -21.17 -1.50 -14.14
C HIS A 31 -21.42 -0.40 -13.09
N PRO A 32 -22.31 0.56 -13.39
CA PRO A 32 -22.56 1.70 -12.50
C PRO A 32 -23.08 1.23 -11.14
N GLY A 33 -22.43 1.68 -10.06
CA GLY A 33 -22.79 1.35 -8.67
C GLY A 33 -22.08 0.12 -8.08
N GLU A 34 -21.27 -0.59 -8.88
CA GLU A 34 -20.43 -1.66 -8.34
C GLU A 34 -19.20 -1.11 -7.63
N ILE A 35 -18.51 -0.15 -8.23
CA ILE A 35 -17.32 0.50 -7.66
C ILE A 35 -17.41 2.03 -7.72
N GLU A 36 -16.61 2.69 -6.88
CA GLU A 36 -16.35 4.13 -6.91
C GLU A 36 -14.85 4.38 -6.69
N VAL A 37 -14.17 4.96 -7.67
CA VAL A 37 -12.79 5.47 -7.46
C VAL A 37 -12.87 6.82 -6.77
N VAL A 38 -12.69 6.84 -5.44
CA VAL A 38 -12.86 8.04 -4.61
C VAL A 38 -11.77 9.08 -4.84
N GLY A 39 -10.60 8.64 -5.33
CA GLY A 39 -9.52 9.54 -5.68
C GLY A 39 -8.23 8.84 -6.07
N ILE A 40 -7.39 9.59 -6.81
CA ILE A 40 -6.03 9.22 -7.18
C ILE A 40 -5.10 10.27 -6.58
N TYR A 41 -4.24 9.84 -5.67
CA TYR A 41 -3.43 10.71 -4.84
C TYR A 41 -1.95 10.49 -5.15
N VAL A 42 -1.23 11.57 -5.48
CA VAL A 42 0.23 11.54 -5.63
C VAL A 42 0.85 12.06 -4.33
N ARG A 43 1.39 11.14 -3.51
CA ARG A 43 1.94 11.42 -2.18
C ARG A 43 3.13 10.52 -1.89
N SER A 44 4.23 11.12 -1.43
CA SER A 44 5.46 10.40 -1.11
C SER A 44 5.60 10.21 0.39
N GLN A 45 5.81 8.97 0.84
CA GLN A 45 6.06 8.67 2.25
C GLN A 45 7.31 9.35 2.81
N HIS A 46 8.30 9.66 1.96
CA HIS A 46 9.55 10.30 2.38
C HIS A 46 9.54 11.82 2.28
N ARG A 47 8.63 12.40 1.47
CA ARG A 47 8.59 13.86 1.22
C ARG A 47 7.32 14.53 1.74
N ASN A 48 6.27 13.76 2.00
CA ASN A 48 4.92 14.21 2.39
C ASN A 48 4.34 13.30 3.47
N THR A 49 5.14 12.91 4.47
CA THR A 49 4.74 11.90 5.47
C THR A 49 3.46 12.29 6.20
N LEU A 50 3.36 13.54 6.67
CA LEU A 50 2.21 13.99 7.46
C LEU A 50 0.96 14.11 6.60
N GLU A 51 1.08 14.66 5.39
CA GLU A 51 -0.03 14.78 4.44
C GLU A 51 -0.52 13.39 3.97
N THR A 52 0.38 12.41 3.89
CA THR A 52 0.01 11.02 3.61
C THR A 52 -0.79 10.43 4.78
N GLN A 53 -0.38 10.68 6.02
CA GLN A 53 -1.12 10.23 7.21
C GLN A 53 -2.49 10.92 7.34
N GLU A 54 -2.58 12.20 7.02
CA GLU A 54 -3.85 12.94 6.98
C GLU A 54 -4.80 12.34 5.93
N LEU A 55 -4.30 12.07 4.72
CA LEU A 55 -5.07 11.38 3.70
C LEU A 55 -5.59 10.02 4.20
N LEU A 56 -4.77 9.21 4.87
CA LEU A 56 -5.22 7.92 5.42
C LEU A 56 -6.35 8.08 6.45
N ARG A 57 -6.35 9.15 7.25
CA ARG A 57 -7.47 9.46 8.17
C ARG A 57 -8.73 9.81 7.40
N GLU A 58 -8.61 10.62 6.34
CA GLU A 58 -9.73 10.97 5.47
C GLU A 58 -10.32 9.71 4.81
N LEU A 59 -9.48 8.86 4.21
CA LEU A 59 -9.92 7.61 3.56
C LEU A 59 -10.58 6.64 4.55
N ALA A 60 -10.04 6.53 5.77
CA ALA A 60 -10.66 5.72 6.83
C ALA A 60 -12.05 6.26 7.22
N ASN A 61 -12.20 7.58 7.34
CA ASN A 61 -13.50 8.22 7.65
C ASN A 61 -14.50 8.13 6.49
N MET A 62 -14.01 8.04 5.26
CA MET A 62 -14.83 7.82 4.06
C MET A 62 -15.29 6.37 3.90
N GLU A 63 -14.86 5.47 4.81
CA GLU A 63 -15.11 4.03 4.74
C GLU A 63 -14.65 3.43 3.40
N VAL A 64 -13.45 3.80 2.97
CA VAL A 64 -12.82 3.22 1.78
C VAL A 64 -12.55 1.74 2.04
N ASP A 65 -12.98 0.88 1.12
CA ASP A 65 -12.83 -0.58 1.24
C ASP A 65 -11.42 -1.03 0.87
N VAL A 66 -10.82 -0.42 -0.15
CA VAL A 66 -9.51 -0.82 -0.66
C VAL A 66 -8.68 0.38 -1.14
N ALA A 67 -7.39 0.37 -0.82
CA ALA A 67 -6.41 1.30 -1.34
C ALA A 67 -5.33 0.55 -2.13
N ILE A 68 -5.18 0.90 -3.41
CA ILE A 68 -4.07 0.46 -4.26
C ILE A 68 -2.93 1.44 -4.05
N ILE A 69 -1.84 0.99 -3.45
CA ILE A 69 -0.72 1.83 -3.03
C ILE A 69 0.56 1.38 -3.74
N GLY A 70 1.23 2.29 -4.45
CA GLY A 70 2.43 1.96 -5.21
C GLY A 70 3.57 2.97 -5.09
N ALA A 71 4.79 2.46 -5.01
CA ALA A 71 6.01 3.25 -5.15
C ALA A 71 7.15 2.39 -5.73
N GLY A 72 8.14 3.03 -6.32
CA GLY A 72 9.40 2.38 -6.71
C GLY A 72 10.48 2.47 -5.64
N TRP A 73 11.62 1.82 -5.90
CA TRP A 73 12.82 1.88 -5.08
C TRP A 73 12.56 1.45 -3.62
N ALA A 74 12.97 2.20 -2.60
CA ALA A 74 12.61 1.90 -1.21
C ALA A 74 11.12 2.18 -0.96
N ASN A 75 10.26 1.22 -1.29
CA ASN A 75 8.81 1.35 -1.19
C ASN A 75 8.31 1.25 0.26
N HIS A 76 8.58 2.29 1.05
CA HIS A 76 8.02 2.42 2.39
C HIS A 76 6.55 2.86 2.39
N LEU A 77 6.04 3.36 1.26
CA LEU A 77 4.69 3.92 1.18
C LEU A 77 3.64 2.87 1.52
N THR A 78 3.74 1.67 0.94
CA THR A 78 2.80 0.57 1.19
C THR A 78 2.80 0.14 2.66
N GLY A 79 3.96 -0.25 3.18
CA GLY A 79 4.12 -0.76 4.55
C GLY A 79 3.81 0.29 5.61
N CYS A 80 4.23 1.55 5.43
CA CYS A 80 3.90 2.61 6.38
C CYS A 80 2.40 2.96 6.38
N CYS A 81 1.74 2.95 5.21
CA CYS A 81 0.30 3.18 5.14
C CYS A 81 -0.48 2.08 5.88
N ASP A 82 -0.19 0.80 5.60
CA ASP A 82 -0.83 -0.30 6.32
C ASP A 82 -0.54 -0.25 7.83
N ALA A 83 0.71 -0.07 8.22
CA ALA A 83 1.07 0.05 9.63
C ALA A 83 0.32 1.21 10.33
N PHE A 84 0.21 2.37 9.67
CA PHE A 84 -0.54 3.50 10.23
C PHE A 84 -2.03 3.18 10.37
N LEU A 85 -2.64 2.54 9.38
CA LEU A 85 -4.04 2.10 9.43
C LEU A 85 -4.27 1.14 10.62
N ARG A 86 -3.41 0.12 10.78
CA ARG A 86 -3.61 -0.92 11.79
C ARG A 86 -3.23 -0.48 13.19
N TYR A 87 -2.03 0.08 13.35
CA TYR A 87 -1.48 0.37 14.67
C TYR A 87 -1.97 1.70 15.23
N THR A 88 -2.16 2.72 14.38
CA THR A 88 -2.56 4.06 14.81
C THR A 88 -4.07 4.29 14.70
N LEU A 89 -4.65 4.05 13.53
CA LEU A 89 -6.08 4.33 13.30
C LEU A 89 -7.01 3.22 13.78
N LYS A 90 -6.46 2.05 14.12
CA LYS A 90 -7.24 0.84 14.47
C LYS A 90 -8.29 0.51 13.40
N ASN A 91 -7.95 0.75 12.14
CA ASN A 91 -8.81 0.47 11.00
C ASN A 91 -8.64 -0.99 10.59
N ASP A 92 -9.72 -1.75 10.66
CA ASP A 92 -9.85 -3.18 10.34
C ASP A 92 -10.66 -3.43 9.06
N HIS A 93 -10.89 -2.37 8.26
CA HIS A 93 -11.75 -2.44 7.07
C HIS A 93 -10.98 -2.18 5.78
N LEU A 94 -10.23 -1.08 5.72
CA LEU A 94 -9.54 -0.63 4.51
C LEU A 94 -8.40 -1.59 4.18
N VAL A 95 -8.52 -2.33 3.09
CA VAL A 95 -7.49 -3.27 2.59
C VAL A 95 -6.42 -2.54 1.79
N VAL A 96 -5.15 -2.85 2.01
CA VAL A 96 -4.04 -2.27 1.24
C VAL A 96 -3.53 -3.28 0.23
N ILE A 97 -3.58 -2.94 -1.06
CA ILE A 97 -2.91 -3.69 -2.13
C ILE A 97 -1.64 -2.93 -2.51
N GLY A 98 -0.49 -3.59 -2.34
CA GLY A 98 0.82 -3.03 -2.66
C GLY A 98 1.20 -3.24 -4.13
N VAL A 99 1.87 -2.25 -4.71
CA VAL A 99 2.47 -2.32 -6.05
C VAL A 99 3.92 -1.83 -5.99
N ALA A 100 4.85 -2.64 -6.51
CA ALA A 100 6.26 -2.26 -6.67
C ALA A 100 6.48 -1.70 -8.07
N PHE A 101 6.64 -0.37 -8.20
CA PHE A 101 6.87 0.24 -9.52
C PHE A 101 8.30 0.00 -10.01
N GLU A 102 8.41 -0.30 -11.30
CA GLU A 102 9.67 -0.66 -11.94
C GLU A 102 10.52 0.58 -12.27
N ASP A 103 11.82 0.42 -12.08
CA ASP A 103 12.87 1.23 -12.67
C ASP A 103 13.57 0.40 -13.76
N LYS A 104 13.31 0.75 -15.02
CA LYS A 104 13.84 0.04 -16.19
C LYS A 104 15.37 0.13 -16.30
N GLU A 105 15.99 1.09 -15.62
CA GLU A 105 17.42 1.35 -15.72
C GLU A 105 18.21 0.69 -14.58
N ASN A 106 17.54 0.24 -13.50
CA ASN A 106 18.23 -0.26 -12.32
C ASN A 106 17.49 -1.38 -11.59
N GLU A 107 17.97 -2.61 -11.78
CA GLU A 107 17.41 -3.80 -11.14
C GLU A 107 17.50 -3.78 -9.61
N ARG A 108 18.49 -3.09 -9.03
CA ARG A 108 18.57 -2.97 -7.56
C ARG A 108 17.42 -2.14 -7.00
N HIS A 109 16.92 -1.17 -7.78
CA HIS A 109 15.75 -0.40 -7.39
C HIS A 109 14.48 -1.25 -7.45
N ASN A 110 14.35 -2.16 -8.42
CA ASN A 110 13.24 -3.11 -8.50
C ASN A 110 13.25 -4.07 -7.32
N GLN A 111 14.43 -4.65 -7.03
CA GLN A 111 14.61 -5.54 -5.88
C GLN A 111 14.32 -4.82 -4.56
N ALA A 112 14.75 -3.57 -4.41
CA ALA A 112 14.42 -2.76 -3.24
C ALA A 112 12.91 -2.56 -3.10
N ALA A 113 12.19 -2.32 -4.21
CA ALA A 113 10.74 -2.09 -4.18
C ALA A 113 9.97 -3.34 -3.77
N TYR A 114 10.37 -4.48 -4.33
CA TYR A 114 9.83 -5.78 -3.99
C TYR A 114 10.05 -6.10 -2.50
N LEU A 115 11.31 -6.10 -2.05
CA LEU A 115 11.65 -6.47 -0.67
C LEU A 115 11.06 -5.50 0.37
N SER A 116 10.93 -4.21 0.03
CA SER A 116 10.30 -3.22 0.91
C SER A 116 8.80 -3.44 1.10
N ILE A 117 8.17 -4.34 0.32
CA ILE A 117 6.79 -4.76 0.52
C ILE A 117 6.75 -6.11 1.24
N THR A 118 7.51 -7.11 0.74
CA THR A 118 7.41 -8.50 1.22
C THR A 118 8.04 -8.72 2.58
N GLU A 119 9.09 -7.98 2.92
CA GLU A 119 9.89 -8.22 4.13
C GLU A 119 9.45 -7.34 5.32
N VAL A 120 8.34 -6.60 5.20
CA VAL A 120 7.89 -5.73 6.30
C VAL A 120 7.11 -6.56 7.33
N PRO A 121 7.63 -6.70 8.56
CA PRO A 121 7.04 -7.61 9.53
C PRO A 121 5.67 -7.13 10.01
N GLY A 122 4.70 -8.04 10.01
CA GLY A 122 3.38 -7.80 10.60
C GLY A 122 2.52 -6.81 9.83
N THR A 123 2.84 -6.53 8.57
CA THR A 123 1.93 -5.86 7.64
C THR A 123 0.92 -6.88 7.08
N GLN A 124 -0.20 -6.36 6.61
CA GLN A 124 -1.23 -7.12 5.90
C GLN A 124 -1.43 -6.57 4.49
N VAL A 125 -0.35 -6.02 3.91
CA VAL A 125 -0.36 -5.56 2.52
C VAL A 125 -0.53 -6.76 1.61
N ILE A 126 -1.56 -6.74 0.77
CA ILE A 126 -1.75 -7.71 -0.29
C ILE A 126 -0.75 -7.40 -1.38
N PHE A 127 0.18 -8.31 -1.59
CA PHE A 127 1.12 -8.30 -2.68
C PHE A 127 1.05 -9.72 -3.24
N GLU A 128 0.35 -9.91 -4.37
CA GLU A 128 -0.03 -11.23 -4.89
C GLU A 128 1.15 -12.22 -5.01
N ASP A 129 0.79 -13.51 -4.99
CA ASP A 129 1.60 -14.73 -4.87
C ASP A 129 2.95 -14.75 -5.59
N ASP A 130 3.86 -15.61 -5.09
CA ASP A 130 5.24 -15.82 -5.54
C ASP A 130 5.39 -15.95 -7.08
N ASP A 131 4.36 -16.45 -7.76
CA ASP A 131 4.36 -16.65 -9.22
C ASP A 131 4.01 -15.38 -10.02
N PHE A 132 3.25 -14.43 -9.46
CA PHE A 132 2.75 -13.24 -10.17
C PHE A 132 2.72 -11.97 -9.31
N PRO A 133 3.86 -11.52 -8.75
CA PRO A 133 3.90 -10.40 -7.82
C PRO A 133 3.43 -9.10 -8.47
N ASN A 134 2.85 -8.18 -7.70
CA ASN A 134 2.36 -6.89 -8.19
C ASN A 134 3.49 -5.91 -8.52
N VAL A 135 4.26 -6.22 -9.57
CA VAL A 135 5.42 -5.46 -10.05
C VAL A 135 5.09 -4.75 -11.37
N GLY A 136 5.48 -3.49 -11.45
CA GLY A 136 5.43 -2.70 -12.68
C GLY A 136 4.02 -2.41 -13.19
N PRO A 137 3.89 -2.09 -14.49
CA PRO A 137 2.60 -1.77 -15.09
C PRO A 137 1.58 -2.91 -15.04
N LEU A 138 2.04 -4.15 -15.25
CA LEU A 138 1.16 -5.33 -15.20
C LEU A 138 0.71 -5.64 -13.77
N GLY A 139 1.59 -5.44 -12.79
CA GLY A 139 1.25 -5.57 -11.38
C GLY A 139 0.21 -4.55 -10.94
N PHE A 140 0.30 -3.31 -11.41
CA PHE A 140 -0.74 -2.32 -11.14
C PHE A 140 -2.09 -2.74 -11.74
N SER A 141 -2.11 -3.24 -12.98
CA SER A 141 -3.35 -3.75 -13.59
C SER A 141 -3.96 -4.91 -12.81
N ARG A 142 -3.14 -5.86 -12.34
CA ARG A 142 -3.62 -6.96 -11.47
C ARG A 142 -4.20 -6.43 -10.17
N ALA A 143 -3.52 -5.49 -9.51
CA ALA A 143 -4.04 -4.85 -8.30
C ALA A 143 -5.40 -4.16 -8.54
N CYS A 144 -5.61 -3.55 -9.71
CA CYS A 144 -6.91 -2.99 -10.08
C CYS A 144 -7.98 -4.07 -10.27
N VAL A 145 -7.67 -5.18 -10.94
CA VAL A 145 -8.60 -6.31 -11.10
C VAL A 145 -8.98 -6.90 -9.74
N PHE A 146 -7.98 -7.18 -8.90
CA PHE A 146 -8.20 -7.69 -7.54
C PHE A 146 -9.10 -6.75 -6.73
N ALA A 147 -8.83 -5.43 -6.79
CA ALA A 147 -9.62 -4.44 -6.07
C ALA A 147 -11.11 -4.46 -6.48
N VAL A 148 -11.43 -4.86 -7.70
CA VAL A 148 -12.81 -4.90 -8.23
C VAL A 148 -13.46 -6.27 -7.98
N ASP A 149 -12.83 -7.36 -8.40
CA ASP A 149 -13.50 -8.64 -8.62
C ASP A 149 -13.34 -9.64 -7.46
N GLU A 150 -12.32 -9.47 -6.62
CA GLU A 150 -11.97 -10.46 -5.60
C GLU A 150 -12.66 -10.21 -4.25
N GLU A 151 -12.76 -11.27 -3.45
CA GLU A 151 -13.17 -11.18 -2.05
C GLU A 151 -12.03 -10.57 -1.22
N LEU A 152 -12.31 -9.42 -0.60
CA LEU A 152 -11.32 -8.73 0.22
C LEU A 152 -11.08 -9.54 1.51
N PRO A 153 -9.82 -9.80 1.89
CA PRO A 153 -9.52 -10.56 3.09
C PRO A 153 -9.91 -9.78 4.35
N GLU A 154 -10.22 -10.51 5.41
CA GLU A 154 -10.42 -9.93 6.74
C GLU A 154 -9.10 -9.35 7.27
N ILE A 155 -9.13 -8.11 7.72
CA ILE A 155 -7.99 -7.47 8.38
C ILE A 155 -8.03 -7.74 9.87
N LYS A 156 -6.91 -8.20 10.42
CA LYS A 156 -6.74 -8.42 11.86
C LYS A 156 -6.02 -7.23 12.49
N LEU A 157 -6.55 -6.68 13.58
CA LEU A 157 -5.84 -5.64 14.32
C LEU A 157 -4.70 -6.26 15.15
N PRO A 158 -3.43 -5.95 14.85
CA PRO A 158 -2.30 -6.48 15.59
C PRO A 158 -2.18 -5.80 16.97
N ALA A 159 -1.73 -6.56 17.96
CA ALA A 159 -1.25 -6.00 19.21
C ALA A 159 0.12 -5.34 18.97
N PRO A 160 0.31 -4.06 19.31
CA PRO A 160 1.60 -3.41 19.14
C PRO A 160 2.64 -4.06 20.06
N ARG A 161 3.89 -4.18 19.59
CA ARG A 161 5.01 -4.52 20.47
C ARG A 161 5.20 -3.40 21.49
N PRO A 162 5.55 -3.71 22.75
CA PRO A 162 5.84 -2.69 23.74
C PRO A 162 7.02 -1.83 23.27
N THR A 163 6.87 -0.52 23.42
CA THR A 163 7.98 0.42 23.23
C THR A 163 8.92 0.34 24.42
N MET A 164 10.22 0.45 24.17
CA MET A 164 11.25 0.40 25.19
C MET A 164 12.28 1.48 24.91
N ASP A 165 12.41 2.43 25.84
CA ASP A 165 13.46 3.44 25.83
C ASP A 165 14.53 2.97 26.82
N LEU A 166 15.75 2.72 26.34
CA LEU A 166 16.85 2.16 27.13
C LEU A 166 17.98 3.18 27.26
N ALA A 167 18.60 3.21 28.45
CA ALA A 167 19.94 3.76 28.58
C ALA A 167 20.97 2.86 27.86
N LEU A 168 22.16 3.40 27.57
CA LEU A 168 23.21 2.66 26.87
C LEU A 168 23.60 1.39 27.64
N GLU A 169 23.70 1.48 28.96
CA GLU A 169 24.08 0.38 29.85
C GLU A 169 23.05 -0.76 29.78
N GLU A 170 21.76 -0.45 29.85
CA GLU A 170 20.67 -1.43 29.75
C GLU A 170 20.64 -2.11 28.37
N ALA A 171 20.87 -1.34 27.31
CA ALA A 171 20.97 -1.88 25.95
C ALA A 171 22.18 -2.82 25.80
N LEU A 172 23.32 -2.49 26.40
CA LEU A 172 24.51 -3.34 26.40
C LEU A 172 24.25 -4.66 27.15
N GLU A 173 23.58 -4.63 28.30
CA GLU A 173 23.21 -5.82 29.06
C GLU A 173 22.29 -6.76 28.27
N ILE A 174 21.29 -6.22 27.57
CA ILE A 174 20.38 -7.01 26.74
C ILE A 174 21.12 -7.62 25.54
N SER A 175 22.02 -6.87 24.89
CA SER A 175 22.69 -7.31 23.65
C SER A 175 23.68 -8.47 23.82
N GLN A 176 24.04 -8.80 25.07
CA GLN A 176 24.97 -9.89 25.38
C GLN A 176 24.27 -11.25 25.55
N ASN A 177 22.94 -11.27 25.57
CA ASN A 177 22.12 -12.48 25.69
C ASN A 177 21.58 -12.92 24.32
#